data_AF-A0A7W9QHT3-F1
#
_entry.id   AF-A0A7W9QHT3-F1
#
_cell.length_a   1.000
_cell.length_b   1.000
_cell.length_c   1.000
_cell.angle_alpha   90.00
_cell.angle_beta   90.00
_cell.angle_gamma   90.00
#
_symmetry.space_group_name_H-M   'P 1'
#
loop_
_entity.id
_entity.type
_entity.pdbx_description
1 polymer ?
#
loop_
_entity_poly.entity_id
_entity_poly.type
_entity_poly.pdbx_seq_one_letter_code
_entity_poly.pdbx_strand_id
1 'polypeptide(L)'
;MIRAYKFLLRPTVRQEQALGEMLRDHCSLYNGALQERRDAWRHVSKTSIKYGMQSAQLKEIRTFDPERQGRWSFSSQQATLRRLDKAFAAFFRRARS
;
A
#
# COMPACT_ATOMS: atom_id res chain seq x y z
N MET A 1 -24.36 6.76 -24.63
CA MET A 1 -24.47 5.89 -23.44
C MET A 1 -23.32 4.89 -23.46
N ILE A 2 -22.36 4.98 -22.53
CA ILE A 2 -21.27 4.00 -22.42
C ILE A 2 -21.80 2.78 -21.67
N ARG A 3 -21.76 1.60 -22.31
CA ARG A 3 -22.12 0.34 -21.65
C ARG A 3 -20.90 -0.18 -20.90
N ALA A 4 -21.06 -0.45 -19.60
CA ALA A 4 -20.04 -1.10 -18.79
C ALA A 4 -20.40 -2.58 -18.61
N TYR A 5 -19.44 -3.47 -18.82
CA TYR A 5 -19.60 -4.92 -18.64
C TYR A 5 -18.67 -5.41 -17.52
N LYS A 6 -19.15 -6.37 -16.73
CA LYS A 6 -18.36 -7.03 -15.67
C LYS A 6 -18.14 -8.49 -16.06
N PHE A 7 -16.88 -8.89 -16.11
CA PHE A 7 -16.48 -10.27 -16.42
C PHE A 7 -15.82 -10.92 -15.21
N LEU A 8 -16.02 -12.23 -15.07
CA LEU A 8 -15.26 -13.03 -14.12
C LEU A 8 -13.85 -13.22 -14.66
N LEU A 9 -12.84 -12.86 -13.88
CA LEU A 9 -11.45 -13.19 -14.20
C LEU A 9 -11.25 -14.70 -14.01
N ARG A 10 -10.76 -15.38 -15.06
CA ARG A 10 -10.36 -16.80 -15.02
C ARG A 10 -8.86 -16.89 -15.25
N PRO A 11 -8.03 -16.67 -14.21
CA PRO A 11 -6.59 -16.66 -14.37
C PRO A 11 -6.06 -18.07 -14.68
N THR A 12 -4.98 -18.14 -15.44
CA THR A 12 -4.18 -19.37 -15.54
C THR A 12 -3.42 -19.62 -14.24
N VAL A 13 -2.91 -20.83 -14.03
CA VAL A 13 -2.10 -21.19 -12.84
C VAL A 13 -0.95 -20.22 -12.61
N ARG A 14 -0.24 -19.81 -13.68
CA ARG A 14 0.86 -18.83 -13.59
C ARG A 14 0.38 -17.44 -13.19
N GLN A 15 -0.79 -17.02 -13.68
CA GLN A 15 -1.37 -15.74 -13.31
C GLN A 15 -1.82 -15.72 -11.85
N GLU A 16 -2.43 -16.81 -11.37
CA GLU A 16 -2.81 -16.94 -9.97
C GLU A 16 -1.60 -16.87 -9.02
N GLN A 17 -0.50 -17.55 -9.38
CA GLN A 17 0.77 -17.46 -8.65
C GLN A 17 1.29 -16.02 -8.60
N ALA A 18 1.32 -15.33 -9.75
CA ALA A 18 1.77 -13.94 -9.82
C ALA A 18 0.87 -12.98 -9.02
N LEU A 19 -0.45 -13.18 -9.02
CA LEU A 19 -1.38 -12.41 -8.19
C LEU A 19 -1.15 -12.66 -6.69
N GLY A 20 -0.84 -13.90 -6.31
CA GLY A 20 -0.49 -14.26 -4.95
C GLY A 20 0.82 -13.61 -4.48
N GLU A 21 1.85 -13.57 -5.33
CA GLU A 21 3.09 -12.83 -5.08
C GLU A 21 2.82 -11.34 -4.90
N MET A 22 2.08 -10.74 -5.84
CA MET A 22 1.70 -9.34 -5.76
C MET A 22 0.96 -9.01 -4.47
N LEU A 23 0.01 -9.85 -4.04
CA LEU A 23 -0.70 -9.67 -2.79
C LEU A 23 0.25 -9.69 -1.58
N ARG A 24 1.19 -10.65 -1.53
CA ARG A 24 2.18 -10.72 -0.44
C ARG A 24 3.05 -9.47 -0.37
N ASP A 25 3.54 -9.00 -1.51
CA ASP A 25 4.40 -7.82 -1.57
C ASP A 25 3.64 -6.53 -1.19
N HIS A 26 2.38 -6.42 -1.58
CA HIS A 26 1.49 -5.35 -1.14
C HIS A 26 1.20 -5.41 0.38
N CYS A 27 1.01 -6.59 0.95
CA CYS A 27 0.88 -6.77 2.40
C CYS A 27 2.15 -6.34 3.13
N SER A 28 3.33 -6.70 2.61
CA SER A 28 4.61 -6.26 3.16
C SER A 28 4.74 -4.74 3.15
N LEU A 29 4.40 -4.09 2.01
CA LEU A 29 4.41 -2.63 1.91
C LEU A 29 3.45 -1.97 2.91
N TYR A 30 2.23 -2.48 3.04
CA TYR A 30 1.25 -1.96 4.00
C TYR A 30 1.76 -2.06 5.44
N ASN A 31 2.29 -3.22 5.82
CA ASN A 31 2.79 -3.47 7.16
C ASN A 31 4.03 -2.62 7.47
N GLY A 32 4.94 -2.46 6.51
CA GLY A 32 6.10 -1.57 6.64
C GLY A 32 5.69 -0.11 6.85
N ALA A 33 4.74 0.39 6.05
CA ALA A 33 4.20 1.74 6.20
C ALA A 33 3.44 1.93 7.52
N LEU A 34 2.72 0.91 8.00
CA LEU A 34 2.06 0.94 9.31
C LEU A 34 3.10 0.99 10.45
N GLN A 35 4.13 0.16 10.35
CA GLN A 35 5.22 0.11 11.32
C GLN A 35 5.95 1.46 11.39
N GLU A 36 6.31 2.06 10.26
CA GLU A 36 6.94 3.38 10.21
C GLU A 36 6.11 4.44 10.93
N ARG A 37 4.80 4.52 10.66
CA ARG A 37 3.89 5.47 11.35
C ARG A 37 3.90 5.26 12.86
N ARG A 38 3.84 4.00 13.31
CA ARG A 38 3.86 3.64 14.73
C ARG A 38 5.18 4.04 15.38
N ASP A 39 6.30 3.69 14.75
CA ASP A 39 7.63 3.85 15.32
C ASP A 39 8.02 5.35 15.36
N ALA A 40 7.67 6.11 14.31
CA ALA A 40 7.84 7.57 14.28
C ALA A 40 7.05 8.30 15.38
N TRP A 41 5.83 7.83 15.68
CA TRP A 41 5.02 8.39 16.78
C TRP A 41 5.52 7.97 18.17
N ARG A 42 6.13 6.78 18.28
CA ARG A 42 6.74 6.31 19.53
C ARG A 42 7.99 7.12 19.89
N HIS A 43 8.75 7.55 18.89
CA HIS A 43 9.91 8.41 19.08
C HIS A 43 9.58 9.69 19.87
N VAL A 44 10.57 10.25 20.57
CA VAL A 44 10.40 11.43 21.45
C VAL A 44 9.86 12.65 20.72
N SER A 45 10.18 12.80 19.44
CA SER A 45 9.70 13.90 18.59
C SER A 45 8.21 13.80 18.21
N LYS A 46 7.55 12.67 18.48
CA LYS A 46 6.14 12.42 18.11
C LYS A 46 5.86 12.72 16.62
N THR A 47 6.78 12.31 15.77
CA THR A 47 6.71 12.62 14.34
C THR A 47 5.49 11.94 13.71
N SER A 48 4.66 12.73 13.04
CA SER A 48 3.47 12.24 12.34
C SER A 48 3.77 11.98 10.87
N ILE A 49 3.89 10.70 10.50
CA ILE A 49 4.09 10.29 9.11
C ILE A 49 2.74 10.26 8.37
N LYS A 50 2.69 10.98 7.24
CA LYS A 50 1.49 11.10 6.38
C LYS A 50 1.68 10.36 5.06
N TYR A 51 0.59 10.10 4.35
CA TYR A 51 0.61 9.47 3.01
C TYR A 51 1.64 10.07 2.05
N GLY A 52 1.74 11.41 1.98
CA GLY A 52 2.66 12.08 1.05
C GLY A 52 4.12 11.71 1.28
N MET A 53 4.53 11.53 2.55
CA MET A 53 5.89 11.15 2.92
C MET A 53 6.19 9.71 2.47
N GLN A 54 5.30 8.78 2.79
CA GLN A 54 5.45 7.36 2.45
C GLN A 54 5.38 7.14 0.93
N SER A 55 4.52 7.89 0.23
CA SER A 55 4.44 7.82 -1.23
C SER A 55 5.70 8.37 -1.91
N ALA A 56 6.42 9.31 -1.29
CA ALA A 56 7.67 9.83 -1.83
C ALA A 56 8.80 8.79 -1.73
N GLN A 57 8.81 7.98 -0.66
CA GLN A 57 9.77 6.90 -0.45
C GLN A 57 9.62 5.75 -1.45
N LEU A 58 8.44 5.57 -2.06
CA LEU A 58 8.18 4.45 -2.97
C LEU A 58 9.16 4.38 -4.14
N LYS A 59 9.63 5.52 -4.65
CA LYS A 59 10.61 5.53 -5.75
C LYS A 59 11.88 4.80 -5.32
N GLU A 60 12.44 5.16 -4.18
CA GLU A 60 13.67 4.58 -3.64
C GLU A 60 13.47 3.12 -3.22
N ILE A 61 12.37 2.80 -2.54
CA ILE A 61 12.03 1.42 -2.15
C ILE A 61 12.00 0.49 -3.36
N ARG A 62 11.36 0.93 -4.46
CA ARG A 62 11.25 0.14 -5.69
C ARG A 62 12.59 -0.02 -6.42
N THR A 63 13.44 1.01 -6.39
CA THR A 63 14.80 0.92 -6.94
C THR A 63 15.68 -0.02 -6.12
N PHE A 64 15.52 -0.01 -4.79
CA PHE A 64 16.29 -0.85 -3.88
C PHE A 64 15.90 -2.34 -3.95
N ASP A 65 14.60 -2.65 -4.12
CA ASP A 65 14.07 -4.01 -4.16
C ASP A 65 13.35 -4.29 -5.51
N PRO A 66 14.10 -4.40 -6.62
CA PRO A 66 13.51 -4.56 -7.95
C PRO A 66 12.71 -5.86 -8.09
N GLU A 67 13.14 -6.93 -7.44
CA GLU A 67 12.55 -8.28 -7.55
C GLU A 67 11.27 -8.47 -6.73
N ARG A 68 10.98 -7.58 -5.77
CA ARG A 68 9.70 -7.62 -5.03
C ARG A 68 8.90 -6.35 -5.22
N GLN A 69 9.40 -5.21 -4.75
CA GLN A 69 8.62 -3.97 -4.82
C GLN A 69 8.70 -3.31 -6.20
N GLY A 70 9.85 -3.40 -6.89
CA GLY A 70 10.05 -2.75 -8.18
C GLY A 70 9.29 -3.39 -9.35
N ARG A 71 9.04 -4.71 -9.30
CA ARG A 71 8.33 -5.45 -10.37
C ARG A 71 6.84 -5.13 -10.49
N TRP A 72 6.21 -4.55 -9.48
CA TRP A 72 4.78 -4.21 -9.50
C TRP A 72 4.52 -2.80 -10.00
N SER A 73 3.26 -2.43 -10.26
CA SER A 73 2.91 -1.08 -10.69
C SER A 73 3.09 -0.06 -9.56
N PHE A 74 3.68 1.11 -9.88
CA PHE A 74 3.80 2.20 -8.92
C PHE A 74 2.42 2.66 -8.41
N SER A 75 1.46 2.82 -9.33
CA SER A 75 0.11 3.30 -9.01
C SER A 75 -0.66 2.32 -8.12
N SER A 76 -0.45 1.00 -8.26
CA SER A 76 -1.09 0.01 -7.38
C SER A 76 -0.53 0.07 -5.96
N GLN A 77 0.78 0.29 -5.82
CA GLN A 77 1.42 0.48 -4.51
C GLN A 77 0.97 1.79 -3.84
N GLN A 78 0.82 2.88 -4.60
CA GLN A 78 0.21 4.10 -4.08
C GLN A 78 -1.21 3.87 -3.54
N ALA A 79 -2.03 3.08 -4.24
CA ALA A 79 -3.37 2.73 -3.76
C ALA A 79 -3.34 1.97 -2.42
N THR A 80 -2.31 1.14 -2.21
CA THR A 80 -2.08 0.44 -0.93
C THR A 80 -1.80 1.41 0.21
N LEU A 81 -0.92 2.39 -0.02
CA LEU A 81 -0.64 3.45 0.97
C LEU A 81 -1.87 4.33 1.23
N ARG A 82 -2.68 4.63 0.20
CA ARG A 82 -3.96 5.35 0.39
C ARG A 82 -4.96 4.55 1.21
N ARG A 83 -4.96 3.21 1.11
CA ARG A 83 -5.81 2.35 1.95
C ARG A 83 -5.42 2.44 3.42
N LEU A 84 -4.13 2.44 3.73
CA LEU A 84 -3.63 2.69 5.09
C LEU A 84 -4.07 4.06 5.60
N ASP A 85 -3.92 5.09 4.78
CA ASP A 85 -4.29 6.46 5.14
C ASP A 85 -5.79 6.60 5.46
N LYS A 86 -6.65 6.02 4.61
CA LYS A 86 -8.10 5.96 4.85
C LYS A 86 -8.45 5.25 6.15
N ALA A 87 -7.74 4.15 6.48
CA ALA A 87 -7.97 3.42 7.73
C ALA A 87 -7.63 4.28 8.95
N PHE A 88 -6.49 5.00 8.92
CA PHE A 88 -6.10 5.94 9.98
C PHE A 88 -7.12 7.07 10.13
N ALA A 89 -7.51 7.72 9.03
CA ALA A 89 -8.49 8.81 9.05
C ALA A 89 -9.83 8.35 9.64
N ALA A 90 -10.32 7.17 9.25
CA ALA A 90 -11.56 6.59 9.78
C ALA A 90 -11.46 6.23 11.27
N PHE A 91 -10.32 5.69 11.72
CA PHE A 91 -10.08 5.39 13.14
C PHE A 91 -10.15 6.65 13.99
N PHE A 92 -9.35 7.67 13.68
CA PHE A 92 -9.29 8.89 14.48
C PHE A 92 -10.55 9.75 14.38
N ARG A 93 -11.30 9.66 13.29
CA ARG A 93 -12.62 10.30 13.21
C ARG A 93 -13.58 9.74 14.26
N ARG A 94 -13.59 8.40 14.47
CA ARG A 94 -14.42 7.75 15.49
C ARG A 94 -13.92 7.95 16.92
N ALA A 95 -12.62 8.23 17.11
CA ALA A 95 -12.09 8.52 18.44
C ALA A 95 -12.44 9.93 18.94
N ARG A 96 -12.93 10.82 18.05
CA ARG A 96 -13.33 12.20 18.36
C ARG A 96 -14.83 12.38 18.56
N SER A 97 -15.62 11.33 18.35
CA SER A 97 -17.07 11.30 18.60
C SER A 97 -17.37 10.85 20.01
#